data_AF-A0A2P2KYK0-F1
#
_entry.id   AF-A0A2P2KYK0-F1
#
_cell.length_a   1.000
_cell.length_b   1.000
_cell.length_c   1.000
_cell.angle_alpha   90.00
_cell.angle_beta   90.00
_cell.angle_gamma   90.00
#
_symmetry.space_group_name_H-M   'P 1'
#
loop_
_entity.id
_entity.type
_entity.pdbx_description
1 polymer ?
#
loop_
_entity_poly.entity_id
_entity_poly.type
_entity_poly.pdbx_seq_one_letter_code
_entity_poly.pdbx_strand_id
1 'polypeptide(L)'
;MALWSVLLEILHRPTIGDVVGDIFNFVAPLWIALIVGILVGWAWKPKWASYSGRQPLDCSASPTTVVKTVASPTSCTIPTLNFLKLQLPSCIPWIADDSTQNGSFSHPPAASDAHADCSPLQSEMEKSKLVAEDDLQHLYKLVNEKDGGPPWIQMMDRSTPTMSYQAWRRDCENGPPQYRSRTVFEEATPEMVRDFFWDDDFRVKWDDMLIYAATLEKCLNAGTMVVQWVRKFPFFCSDREYIIARRIWESGRTYYCVTKV
;
A
#
# COMPACT_ATOMS: atom_id res chain seq x y z
N MET A 1 -33.53 17.72 25.14
CA MET A 1 -34.61 18.21 26.02
C MET A 1 -35.31 17.06 26.76
N ALA A 2 -35.83 16.02 26.08
CA ALA A 2 -36.58 14.93 26.72
C ALA A 2 -35.76 13.99 27.66
N LEU A 3 -34.47 13.77 27.38
CA LEU A 3 -33.64 12.91 28.24
C LEU A 3 -33.34 13.56 29.61
N TRP A 4 -33.20 14.88 29.63
CA TRP A 4 -32.86 15.63 30.84
C TRP A 4 -34.05 15.73 31.81
N SER A 5 -35.26 15.85 31.28
CA SER A 5 -36.49 15.82 32.08
C SER A 5 -36.71 14.45 32.73
N VAL A 6 -36.46 13.35 32.02
CA VAL A 6 -36.59 11.99 32.56
C VAL A 6 -35.55 11.71 33.65
N LEU A 7 -34.31 12.18 33.47
CA LEU A 7 -33.25 12.05 34.49
C LEU A 7 -33.55 12.82 35.78
N LEU A 8 -34.09 14.05 35.68
CA LEU A 8 -34.47 14.85 36.85
C LEU A 8 -35.69 14.26 37.59
N GLU A 9 -36.63 13.67 36.85
CA GLU A 9 -37.82 13.05 37.42
C GLU A 9 -37.50 11.74 38.17
N ILE A 10 -36.51 10.98 37.70
CA ILE A 10 -35.96 9.81 38.40
C ILE A 10 -35.25 10.24 39.69
N LEU A 11 -34.50 11.35 39.68
CA LEU A 11 -33.75 11.84 40.84
C LEU A 11 -34.64 12.38 41.99
N HIS A 12 -35.88 12.78 41.69
CA HIS A 12 -36.79 13.38 42.68
C HIS A 12 -37.69 12.34 43.40
N ARG A 13 -37.56 11.04 43.12
CA ARG A 13 -38.39 10.02 43.78
C ARG A 13 -37.88 9.73 45.21
N PRO A 14 -38.76 9.66 46.22
CA PRO A 14 -38.38 9.55 47.63
C PRO A 14 -37.85 8.15 48.04
N THR A 15 -37.91 7.18 47.13
CA THR A 15 -37.55 5.77 47.40
C THR A 15 -36.24 5.43 46.67
N ILE A 16 -35.13 5.50 47.40
CA ILE A 16 -33.75 5.34 46.90
C ILE A 16 -33.56 4.05 46.06
N GLY A 17 -34.28 2.96 46.39
CA GLY A 17 -34.19 1.70 45.65
C GLY A 17 -34.68 1.76 44.20
N ASP A 18 -35.76 2.50 43.93
CA ASP A 18 -36.33 2.63 42.59
C ASP A 18 -35.45 3.52 41.70
N VAL A 19 -34.88 4.58 42.27
CA VAL A 19 -33.94 5.49 41.58
C VAL A 19 -32.68 4.74 41.15
N VAL A 20 -32.14 3.87 42.00
CA VAL A 20 -30.96 3.06 41.69
C VAL A 20 -31.27 2.03 40.59
N GLY A 21 -32.45 1.41 40.62
CA GLY A 21 -32.91 0.48 39.58
C GLY A 21 -33.06 1.14 38.22
N ASP A 22 -33.67 2.32 38.17
CA ASP A 22 -33.87 3.05 36.92
C ASP A 22 -32.54 3.54 36.33
N ILE A 23 -31.64 4.09 37.14
CA ILE A 23 -30.28 4.48 36.69
C ILE A 23 -29.52 3.27 36.14
N PHE A 24 -29.63 2.11 36.81
CA PHE A 24 -28.99 0.88 36.35
C PHE A 24 -29.49 0.45 34.97
N ASN A 25 -30.79 0.57 34.68
CA ASN A 25 -31.37 0.26 33.37
C ASN A 25 -30.85 1.16 32.24
N PHE A 26 -30.51 2.42 32.51
CA PHE A 26 -29.91 3.32 31.51
C PHE A 26 -28.41 3.11 31.33
N VAL A 27 -27.72 2.81 32.43
CA VAL A 27 -26.25 2.74 32.47
C VAL A 27 -25.75 1.36 32.02
N ALA A 28 -26.47 0.28 32.32
CA ALA A 28 -26.07 -1.09 31.98
C ALA A 28 -25.88 -1.31 30.47
N PRO A 29 -26.77 -0.88 29.55
CA PRO A 29 -26.56 -1.07 28.11
C PRO A 29 -25.32 -0.35 27.58
N LEU A 30 -24.98 0.82 28.13
CA LEU A 30 -23.80 1.59 27.75
C LEU A 30 -22.51 0.86 28.17
N TRP A 31 -22.47 0.32 29.39
CA TRP A 31 -21.31 -0.47 29.86
C TRP A 31 -21.20 -1.81 29.14
N ILE A 32 -22.32 -2.47 28.84
CA ILE A 32 -22.31 -3.69 28.03
C ILE A 32 -21.73 -3.41 26.65
N ALA A 33 -22.15 -2.33 25.97
CA ALA A 33 -21.61 -1.94 24.68
C ALA A 33 -20.10 -1.62 24.75
N LEU A 34 -19.65 -0.95 25.82
CA LEU A 34 -18.23 -0.68 26.06
C LEU A 34 -17.42 -1.98 26.22
N ILE A 35 -17.88 -2.90 27.08
CA ILE A 35 -17.20 -4.18 27.34
C ILE A 35 -17.18 -5.03 26.08
N VAL A 36 -18.29 -5.12 25.34
CA VAL A 36 -18.35 -5.83 24.06
C VAL A 36 -17.38 -5.21 23.05
N GLY A 37 -17.32 -3.87 22.96
CA GLY A 37 -16.36 -3.17 22.10
C GLY A 37 -14.90 -3.46 22.47
N ILE A 38 -14.57 -3.50 23.77
CA ILE A 38 -13.24 -3.87 24.27
C ILE A 38 -12.93 -5.33 23.93
N LEU A 39 -13.84 -6.27 24.20
CA LEU A 39 -13.65 -7.69 23.92
C LEU A 39 -13.48 -7.96 22.43
N VAL A 40 -14.32 -7.34 21.59
CA VAL A 40 -14.20 -7.45 20.13
C VAL A 40 -12.89 -6.82 19.66
N GLY A 41 -12.50 -5.65 20.17
CA GLY A 41 -11.22 -5.02 19.83
C GLY A 41 -9.99 -5.82 20.26
N TRP A 42 -10.05 -6.52 21.41
CA TRP A 42 -8.99 -7.39 21.90
C TRP A 42 -8.92 -8.74 21.17
N ALA A 43 -10.09 -9.31 20.85
CA ALA A 43 -10.20 -10.54 20.07
C ALA A 43 -9.88 -10.32 18.59
N TRP A 44 -10.05 -9.08 18.10
CA TRP A 44 -9.66 -8.68 16.76
C TRP A 44 -8.13 -8.59 16.67
N LYS A 45 -7.50 -9.73 16.41
CA LYS A 45 -6.12 -9.81 15.94
C LYS A 45 -6.16 -9.86 14.42
N PRO A 46 -5.91 -8.75 13.71
CA PRO A 46 -5.90 -8.80 12.27
C PRO A 46 -4.81 -9.76 11.81
N LYS A 47 -5.19 -10.80 11.05
CA LYS A 47 -4.26 -11.82 10.57
C LYS A 47 -3.10 -11.22 9.77
N TRP A 48 -3.32 -10.09 9.09
CA TRP A 48 -2.29 -9.35 8.35
C TRP A 48 -1.15 -8.81 9.23
N ALA A 49 -1.36 -8.60 10.54
CA ALA A 49 -0.32 -8.16 11.46
C ALA A 49 0.43 -9.32 12.14
N SER A 50 -0.04 -10.56 11.96
CA SER A 50 0.48 -11.73 12.67
C SER A 50 1.43 -12.59 11.82
N TYR A 51 1.59 -12.31 10.53
CA TYR A 51 2.49 -13.04 9.63
C TYR A 51 3.93 -12.52 9.61
N SER A 52 4.27 -11.50 10.40
CA SER A 52 5.63 -10.94 10.48
C SER A 52 6.64 -11.80 11.27
N GLY A 53 6.48 -13.12 11.28
CA GLY A 53 7.50 -14.00 11.86
C GLY A 53 6.97 -15.36 12.28
N ARG A 54 7.05 -16.33 11.36
CA ARG A 54 7.40 -17.75 11.57
C ARG A 54 6.84 -18.58 10.41
N GLN A 55 7.66 -18.78 9.39
CA GLN A 55 7.76 -20.10 8.78
C GLN A 55 9.22 -20.55 9.00
N PRO A 56 9.47 -21.56 9.85
CA PRO A 56 10.73 -22.26 9.80
C PRO A 56 10.72 -23.11 8.52
N LEU A 57 11.60 -22.78 7.58
CA LEU A 57 11.97 -23.74 6.54
C LEU A 57 12.83 -24.82 7.24
N ASP A 58 12.22 -25.97 7.49
CA ASP A 58 12.92 -27.14 8.00
C ASP A 58 13.85 -27.70 6.92
N CYS A 59 15.14 -27.36 7.00
CA CYS A 59 16.20 -28.10 6.32
C CYS A 59 16.85 -29.05 7.33
N SER A 60 16.55 -30.33 7.18
CA SER A 60 17.17 -31.45 7.89
C SER A 60 18.65 -31.56 7.57
N ALA A 61 19.51 -31.44 8.58
CA ALA A 61 20.84 -32.06 8.62
C ALA A 61 21.30 -32.28 10.07
N SER A 62 21.69 -33.51 10.36
CA SER A 62 22.13 -34.14 11.61
C SER A 62 23.50 -33.62 12.17
N PRO A 63 23.90 -34.01 13.41
CA PRO A 63 24.46 -33.09 14.40
C PRO A 63 25.99 -33.17 14.57
N THR A 64 26.60 -32.12 15.13
CA THR A 64 27.86 -32.23 15.89
C THR A 64 27.95 -31.19 17.03
N THR A 65 27.82 -31.71 18.25
CA THR A 65 28.57 -31.46 19.50
C THR A 65 28.97 -30.03 19.95
N VAL A 66 28.22 -29.53 20.94
CA VAL A 66 28.60 -28.90 22.23
C VAL A 66 29.77 -27.90 22.30
N VAL A 67 29.47 -26.64 22.69
CA VAL A 67 30.07 -25.94 23.85
C VAL A 67 29.04 -25.00 24.48
N LYS A 68 28.82 -25.14 25.80
CA LYS A 68 28.08 -24.23 26.70
C LYS A 68 28.96 -23.03 27.07
N THR A 69 28.41 -21.81 27.21
CA THR A 69 28.80 -20.84 28.27
C THR A 69 27.74 -19.75 28.48
N VAL A 70 27.12 -19.81 29.67
CA VAL A 70 26.75 -18.77 30.66
C VAL A 70 26.13 -17.43 30.24
N ALA A 71 25.04 -17.14 30.95
CA ALA A 71 24.17 -15.97 30.93
C ALA A 71 24.78 -14.67 31.46
N SER A 72 24.18 -13.53 31.10
CA SER A 72 23.93 -12.40 32.00
C SER A 72 22.75 -11.54 31.51
N PRO A 73 22.04 -10.84 32.41
CA PRO A 73 20.71 -10.27 32.15
C PRO A 73 20.78 -8.76 31.92
N THR A 74 19.98 -8.22 31.00
CA THR A 74 19.71 -6.78 30.96
C THR A 74 18.29 -6.48 30.49
N SER A 75 17.50 -6.02 31.45
CA SER A 75 16.56 -4.91 31.36
C SER A 75 15.53 -4.92 30.22
N CYS A 76 14.32 -5.38 30.54
CA CYS A 76 13.11 -5.13 29.76
C CYS A 76 12.68 -3.65 29.92
N THR A 77 12.93 -2.82 28.91
CA THR A 77 12.33 -1.48 28.82
C THR A 77 11.07 -1.58 27.96
N ILE A 78 9.92 -1.28 28.55
CA ILE A 78 8.61 -1.21 27.86
C ILE A 78 8.61 0.05 26.97
N PRO A 79 8.40 -0.03 25.65
CA PRO A 79 8.11 1.15 24.87
C PRO A 79 6.62 1.46 24.96
N THR A 80 6.33 2.55 25.66
CA THR A 80 5.07 3.29 25.67
C THR A 80 4.55 3.53 24.25
N LEU A 81 3.35 3.03 23.96
CA LEU A 81 2.66 3.22 22.69
C LEU A 81 2.06 4.63 22.61
N ASN A 82 2.70 5.53 21.86
CA ASN A 82 2.05 6.76 21.39
C ASN A 82 1.09 6.41 20.24
N PHE A 83 -0.02 5.77 20.58
CA PHE A 83 -1.16 5.59 19.70
C PHE A 83 -1.99 6.88 19.73
N LEU A 84 -2.47 7.33 18.56
CA LEU A 84 -3.41 8.44 18.33
C LEU A 84 -2.79 9.84 18.09
N LYS A 85 -2.27 10.03 16.88
CA LYS A 85 -2.43 11.31 16.18
C LYS A 85 -2.44 11.10 14.66
N LEU A 86 -3.46 10.39 14.17
CA LEU A 86 -3.81 10.40 12.75
C LEU A 86 -4.92 11.42 12.56
N GLN A 87 -4.55 12.62 12.08
CA GLN A 87 -5.52 13.52 11.46
C GLN A 87 -5.84 12.94 10.07
N LEU A 88 -7.10 12.57 9.87
CA LEU A 88 -7.65 12.14 8.59
C LEU A 88 -7.68 13.34 7.61
N PRO A 89 -7.11 13.25 6.39
CA PRO A 89 -7.49 14.14 5.30
C PRO A 89 -8.82 13.67 4.70
N SER A 90 -9.72 14.63 4.52
CA SER A 90 -11.03 14.49 3.88
C SER A 90 -10.93 13.95 2.45
N CYS A 91 -11.69 12.91 2.14
CA CYS A 91 -11.87 12.36 0.81
C CYS A 91 -12.57 13.41 -0.08
N ILE A 92 -11.92 13.88 -1.15
CA ILE A 92 -12.60 14.65 -2.20
C ILE A 92 -13.00 13.66 -3.32
N PRO A 93 -14.29 13.58 -3.71
CA PRO A 93 -14.69 12.84 -4.89
C PRO A 93 -14.31 13.63 -6.15
N TRP A 94 -13.55 13.01 -7.05
CA TRP A 94 -13.30 13.56 -8.39
C TRP A 94 -14.54 13.31 -9.26
N ILE A 95 -15.26 14.38 -9.61
CA ILE A 95 -16.34 14.37 -10.60
C ILE A 95 -15.67 14.39 -11.99
N ALA A 96 -15.97 13.39 -12.82
CA ALA A 96 -15.69 13.44 -14.24
C ALA A 96 -16.86 14.14 -14.93
N ASP A 97 -16.63 15.33 -15.48
CA ASP A 97 -17.58 16.00 -16.37
C ASP A 97 -17.56 15.31 -17.74
N ASP A 98 -18.71 14.75 -18.11
CA ASP A 98 -19.05 14.30 -19.45
C ASP A 98 -19.53 15.51 -20.27
N SER A 99 -18.81 15.88 -21.32
CA SER A 99 -19.24 16.88 -22.28
C SER A 99 -19.43 16.25 -23.66
N THR A 100 -20.63 15.71 -23.84
CA THR A 100 -21.19 15.32 -25.14
C THR A 100 -21.39 16.57 -26.01
N GLN A 101 -20.66 16.68 -27.12
CA GLN A 101 -21.02 17.62 -28.21
C GLN A 101 -21.76 16.88 -29.32
N ASN A 102 -23.03 17.28 -29.51
CA ASN A 102 -23.84 16.98 -30.69
C ASN A 102 -23.36 17.81 -31.89
N GLY A 103 -23.18 17.16 -33.04
CA GLY A 103 -22.95 17.80 -34.33
C GLY A 103 -23.45 16.92 -35.47
N SER A 104 -24.74 17.01 -35.77
CA SER A 104 -25.39 16.41 -36.94
C SER A 104 -25.04 17.19 -38.21
N PHE A 105 -24.47 16.54 -39.22
CA PHE A 105 -24.67 16.87 -40.64
C PHE A 105 -24.62 15.60 -41.51
N SER A 106 -25.39 15.64 -42.59
CA SER A 106 -26.01 14.50 -43.27
C SER A 106 -25.45 14.18 -44.66
N HIS A 107 -25.45 12.87 -44.97
CA HIS A 107 -25.51 12.13 -46.25
C HIS A 107 -24.25 11.78 -47.12
N PRO A 108 -24.22 10.58 -47.76
CA PRO A 108 -23.09 9.95 -48.50
C PRO A 108 -23.31 10.01 -50.05
N PRO A 109 -22.67 9.21 -50.97
CA PRO A 109 -21.59 8.21 -50.89
C PRO A 109 -20.50 8.31 -51.99
N ALA A 110 -19.40 7.53 -51.88
CA ALA A 110 -18.79 6.78 -52.99
C ALA A 110 -17.59 5.95 -52.51
N ALA A 111 -17.57 4.68 -52.92
CA ALA A 111 -16.52 3.71 -52.64
C ALA A 111 -15.24 4.00 -53.41
N SER A 112 -14.10 3.82 -52.74
CA SER A 112 -12.87 3.35 -53.38
C SER A 112 -11.96 2.76 -52.30
N ASP A 113 -11.71 1.46 -52.43
CA ASP A 113 -10.69 0.71 -51.73
C ASP A 113 -9.34 1.44 -51.76
N ALA A 114 -8.79 1.70 -50.58
CA ALA A 114 -7.38 2.00 -50.41
C ALA A 114 -6.94 1.51 -49.03
N HIS A 115 -6.26 0.37 -49.04
CA HIS A 115 -5.34 -0.15 -48.04
C HIS A 115 -5.18 0.71 -46.77
N ALA A 116 -5.80 0.26 -45.68
CA ALA A 116 -5.42 0.66 -44.33
C ALA A 116 -4.07 -0.01 -44.00
N ASP A 117 -2.99 0.60 -44.50
CA ASP A 117 -1.63 0.26 -44.11
C ASP A 117 -1.38 0.88 -42.72
N CYS A 118 -1.90 0.23 -41.68
CA CYS A 118 -1.76 0.66 -40.31
C CYS A 118 -0.32 0.35 -39.87
N SER A 119 0.58 1.33 -40.05
CA SER A 119 2.01 1.22 -39.74
C SER A 119 2.24 0.83 -38.26
N PRO A 120 2.79 -0.37 -37.97
CA PRO A 120 3.12 -0.80 -36.60
C PRO A 120 4.06 0.19 -35.88
N LEU A 121 4.88 0.90 -36.66
CA LEU A 121 5.87 1.88 -36.22
C LEU A 121 5.30 3.05 -35.43
N GLN A 122 4.11 3.55 -35.78
CA GLN A 122 3.50 4.67 -35.05
C GLN A 122 3.03 4.22 -33.66
N SER A 123 2.43 3.04 -33.57
CA SER A 123 1.99 2.46 -32.29
C SER A 123 3.16 2.10 -31.38
N GLU A 124 4.28 1.62 -31.92
CA GLU A 124 5.48 1.34 -31.12
C GLU A 124 6.17 2.61 -30.65
N MET A 125 6.21 3.65 -31.49
CA MET A 125 6.78 4.94 -31.12
C MET A 125 5.96 5.63 -30.01
N GLU A 126 4.64 5.50 -30.02
CA GLU A 126 3.78 5.98 -28.93
C GLU A 126 3.98 5.18 -27.64
N LYS A 127 4.08 3.84 -27.71
CA LYS A 127 4.31 2.98 -26.55
C LYS A 127 5.69 3.20 -25.91
N SER A 128 6.71 3.47 -26.72
CA SER A 128 8.06 3.79 -26.23
C SER A 128 8.12 5.11 -25.43
N LYS A 129 7.13 6.01 -25.62
CA LYS A 129 7.04 7.29 -24.90
C LYS A 129 6.33 7.19 -23.54
N LEU A 130 5.64 6.09 -23.23
CA LEU A 130 4.92 5.93 -21.95
C LEU A 130 5.88 5.99 -20.76
N VAL A 131 7.03 5.34 -20.91
CA VAL A 131 8.13 5.32 -19.95
C VAL A 131 9.44 5.60 -20.70
N ALA A 132 9.87 6.85 -20.64
CA ALA A 132 10.95 7.40 -21.44
C ALA A 132 12.23 7.60 -20.63
N GLU A 133 13.31 7.96 -21.31
CA GLU A 133 14.62 8.21 -20.70
C GLU A 133 14.58 9.37 -19.67
N ASP A 134 13.72 10.36 -19.88
CA ASP A 134 13.50 11.45 -18.92
C ASP A 134 12.98 10.94 -17.57
N ASP A 135 12.15 9.88 -17.58
CA ASP A 135 11.66 9.26 -16.36
C ASP A 135 12.80 8.54 -15.60
N LEU A 136 13.74 7.91 -16.33
CA LEU A 136 14.94 7.33 -15.73
C LEU A 136 15.82 8.42 -15.10
N GLN A 137 16.04 9.53 -15.81
CA GLN A 137 16.81 10.65 -15.28
C GLN A 137 16.15 11.26 -14.04
N HIS A 138 14.82 11.32 -14.02
CA HIS A 138 14.07 11.76 -12.85
C HIS A 138 14.25 10.78 -11.66
N LEU A 139 14.09 9.47 -11.89
CA LEU A 139 14.35 8.45 -10.87
C LEU A 139 15.77 8.55 -10.32
N TYR A 140 16.76 8.72 -11.20
CA TYR A 140 18.17 8.84 -10.80
C TYR A 140 18.40 10.05 -9.89
N LYS A 141 17.77 11.20 -10.19
CA LYS A 141 17.83 12.39 -9.30
C LYS A 141 17.19 12.11 -7.95
N LEU A 142 16.04 11.43 -7.90
CA LEU A 142 15.36 11.07 -6.65
C LEU A 142 16.19 10.13 -5.78
N VAL A 143 16.75 9.06 -6.36
CA VAL A 143 17.54 8.06 -5.62
C VAL A 143 18.80 8.67 -5.01
N ASN A 144 19.43 9.59 -5.75
CA ASN A 144 20.64 10.29 -5.33
C ASN A 144 20.38 11.57 -4.53
N GLU A 145 19.12 11.90 -4.25
CA GLU A 145 18.73 13.11 -3.49
C GLU A 145 19.23 14.41 -4.16
N LYS A 146 19.26 14.41 -5.50
CA LYS A 146 19.67 15.54 -6.37
C LYS A 146 18.50 16.13 -7.15
N ASP A 147 17.28 15.82 -6.72
CA ASP A 147 16.05 16.30 -7.34
C ASP A 147 15.67 17.73 -6.91
N GLY A 148 16.32 18.26 -5.88
CA GLY A 148 16.06 19.62 -5.36
C GLY A 148 14.80 19.74 -4.51
N GLY A 149 14.13 18.63 -4.20
CA GLY A 149 12.95 18.60 -3.33
C GLY A 149 13.26 18.79 -1.83
N PRO A 150 12.22 18.88 -0.99
CA PRO A 150 12.36 18.99 0.46
C PRO A 150 13.15 17.84 1.09
N PRO A 151 13.73 18.04 2.29
CA PRO A 151 14.49 17.01 2.97
C PRO A 151 13.62 15.79 3.35
N TRP A 152 14.25 14.62 3.31
CA TRP A 152 13.62 13.35 3.71
C TRP A 152 13.52 13.22 5.23
N ILE A 153 12.34 12.85 5.73
CA ILE A 153 12.07 12.57 7.14
C ILE A 153 12.09 11.05 7.34
N GLN A 154 13.01 10.56 8.17
CA GLN A 154 13.13 9.12 8.47
C GLN A 154 11.92 8.63 9.27
N MET A 155 11.26 7.58 8.76
CA MET A 155 10.07 6.97 9.35
C MET A 155 10.34 5.59 9.94
N MET A 156 11.31 4.85 9.41
CA MET A 156 11.62 3.50 9.86
C MET A 156 13.11 3.20 9.70
N ASP A 157 13.65 2.48 10.67
CA ASP A 157 14.96 1.84 10.61
C ASP A 157 14.89 0.53 11.39
N ARG A 158 15.02 -0.60 10.67
CA ARG A 158 14.91 -1.95 11.21
C ARG A 158 15.97 -2.83 10.56
N SER A 159 16.53 -3.74 11.34
CA SER A 159 17.50 -4.71 10.84
C SER A 159 17.29 -6.09 11.48
N THR A 160 17.72 -7.09 10.72
CA THR A 160 17.90 -8.48 11.09
C THR A 160 19.30 -8.90 10.61
N PRO A 161 19.83 -10.07 11.00
CA PRO A 161 21.14 -10.51 10.54
C PRO A 161 21.29 -10.62 9.02
N THR A 162 20.19 -10.82 8.27
CA THR A 162 20.22 -11.06 6.82
C THR A 162 19.58 -9.95 5.99
N MET A 163 18.93 -8.97 6.62
CA MET A 163 18.23 -7.88 5.93
C MET A 163 18.17 -6.62 6.79
N SER A 164 18.37 -5.45 6.16
CA SER A 164 18.06 -4.15 6.76
C SER A 164 17.05 -3.37 5.92
N TYR A 165 16.19 -2.61 6.57
CA TYR A 165 15.13 -1.83 5.95
C TYR A 165 15.07 -0.44 6.59
N GLN A 166 15.14 0.58 5.75
CA GLN A 166 14.97 1.97 6.13
C GLN A 166 13.91 2.61 5.23
N ALA A 167 13.12 3.51 5.79
CA ALA A 167 12.10 4.25 5.04
C ALA A 167 12.05 5.71 5.46
N TRP A 168 11.76 6.56 4.49
CA TRP A 168 11.63 7.99 4.63
C TRP A 168 10.37 8.48 3.92
N ARG A 169 9.82 9.60 4.40
CA ARG A 169 8.76 10.36 3.75
C ARG A 169 9.20 11.80 3.62
N ARG A 170 8.70 12.48 2.60
CA ARG A 170 8.67 13.93 2.57
C ARG A 170 7.31 14.40 2.06
N ASP A 171 6.90 15.55 2.56
CA ASP A 171 5.66 16.17 2.15
C ASP A 171 5.96 17.09 0.96
N CYS A 172 5.18 17.00 -0.11
CA CYS A 172 5.35 17.80 -1.31
C CYS A 172 4.47 19.05 -1.24
N GLU A 173 4.98 20.19 -1.72
CA GLU A 173 4.19 21.44 -1.76
C GLU A 173 2.94 21.27 -2.62
N ASN A 174 3.11 20.61 -3.77
CA ASN A 174 2.05 20.40 -4.76
C ASN A 174 1.87 18.89 -5.00
N GLY A 175 1.12 18.21 -4.13
CA GLY A 175 0.70 16.82 -4.36
C GLY A 175 0.75 15.92 -3.14
N PRO A 176 0.55 14.61 -3.35
CA PRO A 176 0.63 13.64 -2.27
C PRO A 176 2.06 13.51 -1.72
N PRO A 177 2.22 13.05 -0.48
CA PRO A 177 3.54 12.76 0.09
C PRO A 177 4.31 11.76 -0.77
N GLN A 178 5.62 11.93 -0.79
CA GLN A 178 6.54 10.99 -1.42
C GLN A 178 7.17 10.08 -0.38
N TYR A 179 7.38 8.83 -0.77
CA TYR A 179 7.97 7.81 0.08
C TYR A 179 9.20 7.23 -0.61
N ARG A 180 10.23 6.96 0.19
CA ARG A 180 11.46 6.31 -0.24
C ARG A 180 11.79 5.21 0.74
N SER A 181 12.26 4.08 0.26
CA SER A 181 12.79 3.03 1.10
C SER A 181 14.10 2.49 0.55
N ARG A 182 14.94 2.00 1.46
CA ARG A 182 16.17 1.28 1.16
C ARG A 182 16.11 -0.06 1.88
N THR A 183 16.25 -1.13 1.13
CA THR A 183 16.38 -2.48 1.66
C THR A 183 17.73 -3.05 1.25
N VAL A 184 18.43 -3.68 2.18
CA VAL A 184 19.64 -4.47 1.90
C VAL A 184 19.33 -5.92 2.16
N PHE A 185 19.63 -6.76 1.19
CA PHE A 185 19.57 -8.22 1.31
C PHE A 185 21.02 -8.73 1.29
N GLU A 186 21.49 -9.33 2.39
CA GLU A 186 22.89 -9.75 2.51
C GLU A 186 23.22 -10.96 1.61
N GLU A 187 22.21 -11.79 1.32
CA GLU A 187 22.37 -13.09 0.65
C GLU A 187 21.62 -13.17 -0.69
N ALA A 188 21.47 -12.04 -1.39
CA ALA A 188 20.81 -12.00 -2.70
C ALA A 188 21.64 -11.22 -3.73
N THR A 189 21.69 -11.72 -4.96
CA THR A 189 22.33 -10.98 -6.06
C THR A 189 21.37 -9.92 -6.64
N PRO A 190 21.87 -8.83 -7.24
CA PRO A 190 21.04 -7.84 -7.92
C PRO A 190 20.10 -8.45 -8.96
N GLU A 191 20.56 -9.49 -9.67
CA GLU A 191 19.79 -10.19 -10.70
C GLU A 191 18.62 -10.98 -10.08
N MET A 192 18.85 -11.66 -8.94
CA MET A 192 17.78 -12.34 -8.19
C MET A 192 16.72 -11.35 -7.70
N VAL A 193 17.16 -10.21 -7.14
CA VAL A 193 16.25 -9.17 -6.63
C VAL A 193 15.42 -8.57 -7.77
N ARG A 194 16.07 -8.28 -8.91
CA ARG A 194 15.40 -7.82 -10.13
C ARG A 194 14.30 -8.79 -10.55
N ASP A 195 14.65 -10.07 -10.73
CA ASP A 195 13.71 -11.07 -11.24
C ASP A 195 12.56 -11.30 -10.27
N PHE A 196 12.84 -11.34 -8.97
CA PHE A 196 11.83 -11.47 -7.91
C PHE A 196 10.78 -10.34 -7.95
N PHE A 197 11.20 -9.08 -8.14
CA PHE A 197 10.28 -7.94 -8.16
C PHE A 197 9.60 -7.72 -9.52
N TRP A 198 10.16 -8.25 -10.59
CA TRP A 198 9.64 -8.10 -11.96
C TRP A 198 8.64 -9.21 -12.35
N ASP A 199 8.64 -10.33 -11.63
CA ASP A 199 7.75 -11.48 -11.87
C ASP A 199 6.38 -11.27 -11.21
N ASP A 200 5.41 -10.78 -12.00
CA ASP A 200 4.03 -10.57 -11.55
C ASP A 200 3.29 -11.89 -11.23
N ASP A 201 3.58 -12.97 -11.97
CA ASP A 201 2.94 -14.28 -11.76
C ASP A 201 3.37 -14.89 -10.42
N PHE A 202 4.64 -14.66 -10.04
CA PHE A 202 5.14 -14.99 -8.73
C PHE A 202 4.63 -14.03 -7.66
N ARG A 203 4.48 -12.74 -7.97
CA ARG A 203 4.02 -11.72 -7.03
C ARG A 203 2.65 -12.00 -6.43
N VAL A 204 1.70 -12.48 -7.23
CA VAL A 204 0.35 -12.87 -6.77
C VAL A 204 0.40 -13.96 -5.68
N LYS A 205 1.49 -14.73 -5.59
CA LYS A 205 1.65 -15.80 -4.59
C LYS A 205 2.11 -15.29 -3.22
N TRP A 206 2.79 -14.15 -3.15
CA TRP A 206 3.41 -13.65 -1.90
C TRP A 206 2.92 -12.27 -1.46
N ASP A 207 2.52 -11.40 -2.39
CA ASP A 207 1.94 -10.09 -2.08
C ASP A 207 0.44 -10.27 -1.84
N ASP A 208 0.07 -10.47 -0.57
CA ASP A 208 -1.34 -10.64 -0.18
C ASP A 208 -2.26 -9.53 -0.69
N MET A 209 -1.73 -8.33 -0.93
CA MET A 209 -2.53 -7.21 -1.42
C MET A 209 -2.76 -7.25 -2.94
N LEU A 210 -2.02 -8.04 -3.71
CA LEU A 210 -2.21 -8.16 -5.16
C LEU A 210 -3.08 -9.38 -5.46
N ILE A 211 -4.31 -9.14 -5.94
CA ILE A 211 -5.29 -10.23 -6.19
C ILE A 211 -5.39 -10.62 -7.66
N TYR A 212 -4.92 -9.77 -8.56
CA TYR A 212 -4.87 -10.04 -10.00
C TYR A 212 -3.72 -9.27 -10.63
N ALA A 213 -3.03 -9.91 -11.57
CA ALA A 213 -2.03 -9.29 -12.43
C ALA A 213 -2.14 -9.87 -13.84
N ALA A 214 -2.03 -9.01 -14.85
CA ALA A 214 -1.95 -9.42 -16.24
C ALA A 214 -1.03 -8.48 -17.05
N THR A 215 -0.28 -9.04 -17.99
CA THR A 215 0.42 -8.23 -19.00
C THR A 215 -0.54 -7.92 -20.13
N LEU A 216 -0.81 -6.64 -20.36
CA LEU A 216 -1.68 -6.18 -21.44
C LEU A 216 -0.89 -6.02 -22.74
N GLU A 217 0.30 -5.43 -22.65
CA GLU A 217 1.13 -5.15 -23.82
C GLU A 217 2.62 -5.25 -23.50
N LYS A 218 3.42 -5.59 -24.52
CA LYS A 218 4.88 -5.66 -24.42
C LYS A 218 5.52 -5.11 -25.70
N CYS A 219 6.20 -3.97 -25.59
CA CYS A 219 7.02 -3.44 -26.68
C CYS A 219 8.45 -3.99 -26.54
N LEU A 220 8.82 -4.91 -27.42
CA LEU A 220 10.12 -5.58 -27.36
C LEU A 220 11.29 -4.64 -27.69
N ASN A 221 11.06 -3.65 -28.55
CA ASN A 221 12.09 -2.73 -29.02
C ASN A 221 12.51 -1.71 -27.94
N ALA A 222 11.54 -1.19 -27.19
CA ALA A 222 11.81 -0.25 -26.10
C ALA A 222 12.01 -0.94 -24.75
N GLY A 223 11.55 -2.18 -24.57
CA GLY A 223 11.51 -2.86 -23.27
C GLY A 223 10.40 -2.34 -22.34
N THR A 224 9.50 -1.49 -22.85
CA THR A 224 8.33 -0.99 -22.12
C THR A 224 7.21 -2.03 -22.14
N MET A 225 6.58 -2.24 -20.98
CA MET A 225 5.43 -3.11 -20.79
C MET A 225 4.25 -2.31 -20.23
N VAL A 226 3.04 -2.69 -20.61
CA VAL A 226 1.81 -2.23 -19.96
C VAL A 226 1.19 -3.41 -19.22
N VAL A 227 0.96 -3.24 -17.93
CA VAL A 227 0.41 -4.29 -17.05
C VAL A 227 -0.81 -3.79 -16.29
N GLN A 228 -1.72 -4.69 -15.98
CA GLN A 228 -2.91 -4.44 -15.19
C GLN A 228 -2.76 -5.12 -13.83
N TRP A 229 -2.84 -4.35 -12.75
CA TRP A 229 -2.83 -4.86 -11.38
C TRP A 229 -4.13 -4.50 -10.67
N VAL A 230 -4.73 -5.46 -9.98
CA VAL A 230 -5.83 -5.20 -9.03
C VAL A 230 -5.34 -5.50 -7.62
N ARG A 231 -5.39 -4.49 -6.76
CA ARG A 231 -4.96 -4.59 -5.36
C ARG A 231 -6.16 -4.51 -4.42
N LYS A 232 -6.23 -5.45 -3.48
CA LYS A 232 -7.22 -5.42 -2.40
C LYS A 232 -6.80 -4.43 -1.33
N PHE A 233 -7.76 -3.65 -0.85
CA PHE A 233 -7.56 -2.74 0.28
C PHE A 233 -8.31 -3.28 1.50
N PRO A 234 -8.05 -2.74 2.71
CA PRO A 234 -8.85 -3.09 3.89
C PRO A 234 -10.35 -2.95 3.60
N PHE A 235 -11.18 -3.79 4.24
CA PHE A 235 -12.61 -4.02 3.91
C PHE A 235 -13.51 -2.77 3.88
N PHE A 236 -13.06 -1.63 4.39
CA PHE A 236 -13.76 -0.34 4.32
C PHE A 236 -13.43 0.47 3.05
N CYS A 237 -12.57 -0.05 2.17
CA CYS A 237 -12.19 0.53 0.90
C CYS A 237 -12.49 -0.44 -0.24
N SER A 238 -12.86 0.10 -1.40
CA SER A 238 -12.91 -0.68 -2.64
C SER A 238 -11.52 -1.11 -3.08
N ASP A 239 -11.46 -2.23 -3.79
CA ASP A 239 -10.27 -2.65 -4.51
C ASP A 239 -9.85 -1.57 -5.52
N ARG A 240 -8.54 -1.49 -5.80
CA ARG A 240 -7.98 -0.53 -6.75
C ARG A 240 -7.38 -1.23 -7.93
N GLU A 241 -7.80 -0.79 -9.10
CA GLU A 241 -7.25 -1.19 -10.38
C GLU A 241 -6.20 -0.17 -10.86
N TYR A 242 -5.11 -0.68 -11.41
CA TYR A 242 -4.01 0.11 -11.96
C TYR A 242 -3.64 -0.42 -13.34
N ILE A 243 -3.56 0.48 -14.31
CA ILE A 243 -2.92 0.23 -15.61
C ILE A 243 -1.55 0.89 -15.53
N ILE A 244 -0.48 0.09 -15.50
CA ILE A 244 0.88 0.54 -15.23
C ILE A 244 1.70 0.36 -16.49
N ALA A 245 2.24 1.46 -17.01
CA ALA A 245 3.35 1.41 -17.94
C ALA A 245 4.66 1.26 -17.14
N ARG A 246 5.50 0.29 -17.48
CA ARG A 246 6.75 0.04 -16.78
C ARG A 246 7.90 -0.32 -17.71
N ARG A 247 9.12 0.00 -17.30
CA ARG A 247 10.34 -0.33 -18.03
C ARG A 247 11.50 -0.54 -17.07
N ILE A 248 12.43 -1.40 -17.48
CA ILE A 248 13.69 -1.63 -16.79
C ILE A 248 14.87 -1.22 -17.67
N TRP A 249 15.83 -0.53 -17.09
CA TRP A 249 17.13 -0.23 -17.68
C TRP A 249 18.23 -0.92 -16.88
N GLU A 250 19.28 -1.33 -17.57
CA GLU A 250 20.44 -2.01 -17.00
C GLU A 250 21.70 -1.20 -17.25
N SER A 251 22.54 -1.07 -16.22
CA SER A 251 23.88 -0.49 -16.29
C SER A 251 24.83 -1.29 -15.42
N GLY A 252 25.63 -2.15 -16.05
CA GLY A 252 26.47 -3.12 -15.33
C GLY A 252 25.61 -4.08 -14.52
N ARG A 253 25.73 -4.04 -13.19
CA ARG A 253 24.90 -4.85 -12.26
C ARG A 253 23.84 -4.01 -11.53
N THR A 254 23.55 -2.83 -12.05
CA THR A 254 22.54 -1.93 -11.50
C THR A 254 21.34 -1.90 -12.42
N TYR A 255 20.16 -2.07 -11.84
CA TYR A 255 18.89 -2.12 -12.55
C TYR A 255 18.00 -0.97 -12.08
N TYR A 256 17.48 -0.20 -13.02
CA TYR A 256 16.56 0.90 -12.76
C TYR A 256 15.18 0.53 -13.30
N CYS A 257 14.20 0.41 -12.42
CA CYS A 257 12.83 0.08 -12.78
C CYS A 257 11.96 1.32 -12.59
N VAL A 258 11.27 1.74 -13.64
CA VAL A 258 10.27 2.82 -13.57
C VAL A 258 8.90 2.23 -13.86
N THR A 259 7.92 2.61 -13.05
CA THR A 259 6.50 2.28 -13.22
C THR A 259 5.69 3.57 -13.14
N LYS A 260 4.77 3.79 -14.07
CA LYS A 260 3.87 4.95 -14.15
C LYS A 260 2.44 4.47 -14.36
N VAL A 261 1.50 5.08 -13.65
CA VAL A 261 0.05 4.87 -13.80
C VAL A 261 -0.50 6.00 -14.65
#